data_AF-A0A938E5P7-F1
#
_entry.id   AF-A0A938E5P7-F1
#
_cell.length_a   1.000
_cell.length_b   1.000
_cell.length_c   1.000
_cell.angle_alpha   90.00
_cell.angle_beta   90.00
_cell.angle_gamma   90.00
#
_symmetry.space_group_name_H-M   'P 1'
#
loop_
_entity.id
_entity.type
_entity.pdbx_description
1 polymer ?
#
loop_
_entity_poly.entity_id
_entity_poly.type
_entity_poly.pdbx_seq_one_letter_code
_entity_poly.pdbx_strand_id
1 'polypeptide(L)'
;MPFARGLQLPELPASRPLRYSSEAITLELVGAEARALGGATGEAWGVLDVGRGRWPYRTQRSCAGAAGRSSDGRVVSLQRGGKWTDGTGFTEKNTIVDGHLNELGEDLTWEYSWEEPMRPWRATAPGGALHLTLRLCFDRHARTNTGALATEVPQMFGAWAGSSRTDAGEVVTIEGLQGLAEESGSRW
;
A
#
# COMPACT_ATOMS: atom_id res chain seq x y z
N MET A 1 -6.47 15.25 14.80
CA MET A 1 -5.85 14.04 15.38
C MET A 1 -5.93 12.96 14.32
N PRO A 2 -4.81 12.40 13.83
CA PRO A 2 -4.89 11.28 12.90
C PRO A 2 -5.44 10.05 13.64
N PHE A 3 -6.46 9.41 13.07
CA PHE A 3 -7.34 8.46 13.77
C PHE A 3 -6.79 7.03 13.87
N ALA A 4 -5.60 6.73 13.32
CA ALA A 4 -5.14 5.34 13.14
C ALA A 4 -3.86 4.95 13.91
N ARG A 5 -3.20 5.88 14.62
CA ARG A 5 -1.98 5.57 15.38
C ARG A 5 -2.24 4.59 16.53
N GLY A 6 -1.31 3.65 16.73
CA GLY A 6 -1.38 2.66 17.81
C GLY A 6 -2.22 1.42 17.51
N LEU A 7 -2.60 1.19 16.24
CA LEU A 7 -3.23 -0.06 15.83
C LEU A 7 -2.21 -1.22 15.88
N GLN A 8 -2.57 -2.29 16.59
CA GLN A 8 -1.82 -3.55 16.61
C GLN A 8 -2.63 -4.63 15.89
N LEU A 9 -2.03 -5.21 14.85
CA LEU A 9 -2.54 -6.40 14.17
C LEU A 9 -2.17 -7.66 14.95
N PRO A 10 -2.93 -8.75 14.83
CA PRO A 10 -2.59 -10.02 15.48
C PRO A 10 -1.20 -10.51 15.06
N GLU A 11 -0.48 -11.13 16.00
CA GLU A 11 0.94 -11.52 15.88
C GLU A 11 1.24 -12.49 14.72
N LEU A 12 0.23 -13.17 14.16
CA LEU A 12 0.41 -14.16 13.09
C LEU A 12 -0.70 -14.03 12.03
N PRO A 13 -0.37 -13.56 10.81
CA PRO A 13 -1.26 -13.69 9.66
C PRO A 13 -1.59 -15.18 9.44
N ALA A 14 -2.87 -15.51 9.28
CA ALA A 14 -3.42 -16.85 8.97
C ALA A 14 -3.68 -17.85 10.12
N SER A 15 -3.33 -17.58 11.39
CA SER A 15 -3.73 -18.48 12.50
C SER A 15 -5.19 -18.27 12.97
N ARG A 16 -5.75 -17.10 12.65
CA ARG A 16 -7.15 -16.70 12.86
C ARG A 16 -7.59 -15.85 11.68
N PRO A 17 -8.90 -15.74 11.39
CA PRO A 17 -9.41 -14.74 10.44
C PRO A 17 -8.81 -13.37 10.75
N LEU A 18 -8.34 -12.65 9.74
CA LEU A 18 -7.95 -11.25 9.91
C LEU A 18 -9.17 -10.52 10.47
N ARG A 19 -9.07 -10.05 11.71
CA ARG A 19 -10.12 -9.31 12.38
C ARG A 19 -9.60 -7.92 12.70
N TYR A 20 -10.09 -6.95 11.95
CA TYR A 20 -9.91 -5.55 12.27
C TYR A 20 -11.18 -5.07 12.95
N SER A 21 -11.04 -4.46 14.13
CA SER A 21 -12.14 -3.81 14.82
C SER A 21 -11.69 -2.47 15.36
N SER A 22 -12.38 -1.41 14.96
CA SER A 22 -12.40 -0.11 15.64
C SER A 22 -13.84 0.21 16.04
N GLU A 23 -14.08 1.32 16.75
CA GLU A 23 -15.44 1.77 17.06
C GLU A 23 -16.30 2.02 15.81
N ALA A 24 -15.68 2.22 14.64
CA ALA A 24 -16.36 2.63 13.41
C ALA A 24 -16.47 1.53 12.34
N ILE A 25 -15.57 0.54 12.33
CA ILE A 25 -15.48 -0.47 11.27
C ILE A 25 -15.06 -1.81 11.87
N THR A 26 -15.77 -2.88 11.48
CA THR A 26 -15.31 -4.26 11.66
C THR A 26 -15.12 -4.91 10.30
N LEU A 27 -13.93 -5.49 10.06
CA LEU A 27 -13.63 -6.31 8.89
C LEU A 27 -13.27 -7.72 9.40
N GLU A 28 -13.97 -8.73 8.90
CA GLU A 28 -13.72 -10.13 9.22
C GLU A 28 -13.66 -10.93 7.91
N LEU A 29 -12.59 -11.71 7.73
CA LEU A 29 -12.52 -12.69 6.64
C LEU A 29 -13.40 -13.89 6.99
N VAL A 30 -14.63 -13.92 6.49
CA VAL A 30 -15.60 -14.98 6.78
C VAL A 30 -15.56 -16.03 5.66
N GLY A 31 -14.78 -17.09 5.85
CA GLY A 31 -14.68 -18.21 4.91
C GLY A 31 -14.04 -19.44 5.54
N ALA A 32 -14.56 -20.64 5.22
CA ALA A 32 -14.06 -21.90 5.77
C ALA A 32 -12.98 -22.56 4.90
N GLU A 33 -12.80 -22.11 3.66
CA GLU A 33 -11.77 -22.63 2.76
C GLU A 33 -10.47 -21.84 2.91
N ALA A 34 -9.47 -22.45 3.53
CA ALA A 34 -8.10 -21.96 3.51
C ALA A 34 -7.32 -22.61 2.37
N ARG A 35 -6.63 -21.80 1.57
CA ARG A 35 -5.62 -22.27 0.62
C ARG A 35 -4.26 -21.82 1.14
N ALA A 36 -3.36 -22.78 1.36
CA ALA A 36 -1.98 -22.43 1.68
C ALA A 36 -1.30 -21.83 0.44
N LEU A 37 -0.70 -20.65 0.62
CA LEU A 37 0.16 -20.01 -0.38
C LEU A 37 1.60 -20.04 0.16
N GLY A 38 2.57 -20.33 -0.70
CA GLY A 38 3.96 -20.58 -0.31
C GLY A 38 4.26 -22.07 -0.10
N GLY A 39 5.49 -22.42 0.29
CA GLY A 39 5.91 -23.81 0.46
C GLY A 39 7.40 -24.04 0.20
N ALA A 40 7.73 -25.06 -0.57
CA ALA A 40 9.12 -25.49 -0.82
C ALA A 40 10.05 -24.40 -1.38
N THR A 41 9.48 -23.36 -2.00
CA THR A 41 10.21 -22.22 -2.57
C THR A 41 10.23 -20.98 -1.68
N GLY A 42 9.64 -21.04 -0.47
CA GLY A 42 9.63 -19.94 0.50
C GLY A 42 8.23 -19.44 0.89
N GLU A 43 8.23 -18.34 1.64
CA GLU A 43 7.03 -17.63 2.08
C GLU A 43 6.30 -16.98 0.90
N ALA A 44 4.98 -16.85 1.01
CA ALA A 44 4.16 -16.08 0.09
C ALA A 44 3.50 -14.91 0.82
N TRP A 45 3.38 -13.79 0.10
CA TRP A 45 2.84 -12.54 0.62
C TRP A 45 1.75 -12.03 -0.31
N GLY A 46 0.79 -11.33 0.27
CA GLY A 46 -0.32 -10.74 -0.47
C GLY A 46 -0.69 -9.39 0.11
N VAL A 47 -1.15 -8.50 -0.77
CA VAL A 47 -1.69 -7.20 -0.40
C VAL A 47 -3.12 -7.14 -0.88
N LEU A 48 -4.01 -6.71 0.01
CA LEU A 48 -5.42 -6.49 -0.28
C LEU A 48 -5.73 -5.01 -0.06
N ASP A 49 -6.14 -4.32 -1.11
CA ASP A 49 -6.58 -2.93 -1.06
C ASP A 49 -8.12 -2.89 -1.02
N VAL A 50 -8.68 -2.28 0.04
CA VAL A 50 -10.13 -2.17 0.26
C VAL A 50 -10.47 -0.72 0.53
N GLY A 51 -11.31 -0.15 -0.33
CA GLY A 51 -11.91 1.17 -0.12
C GLY A 51 -13.42 1.06 0.04
N ARG A 52 -14.00 1.92 0.89
CA ARG A 52 -15.46 2.13 0.97
C ARG A 52 -15.77 3.62 1.11
N GLY A 53 -16.88 4.08 0.54
CA GLY A 53 -17.21 5.50 0.55
C GLY A 53 -18.17 5.95 -0.55
N ARG A 54 -18.38 7.26 -0.63
CA ARG A 54 -19.05 7.92 -1.75
C ARG A 54 -18.01 8.72 -2.52
N TRP A 55 -17.74 8.29 -3.75
CA TRP A 55 -16.79 8.96 -4.63
C TRP A 55 -17.48 9.99 -5.51
N PRO A 56 -16.84 11.14 -5.79
CA PRO A 56 -17.19 12.05 -6.84
C PRO A 56 -17.11 11.38 -8.19
N TYR A 57 -17.95 11.88 -9.08
CA TYR A 57 -18.10 11.39 -10.45
C TYR A 57 -16.78 11.29 -11.21
N ARG A 58 -15.80 12.14 -10.90
CA ARG A 58 -14.42 12.03 -11.39
C ARG A 58 -13.49 11.86 -10.20
N THR A 59 -12.74 10.77 -10.21
CA THR A 59 -11.78 10.45 -9.16
C THR A 59 -10.45 10.08 -9.79
N GLN A 60 -9.38 10.68 -9.27
CA GLN A 60 -8.02 10.21 -9.47
C GLN A 60 -7.49 9.70 -8.14
N ARG A 61 -6.86 8.54 -8.16
CA ARG A 61 -6.27 7.91 -6.98
C ARG A 61 -4.92 7.34 -7.37
N SER A 62 -3.92 7.56 -6.55
CA SER A 62 -2.73 6.71 -6.55
C SER A 62 -2.80 5.75 -5.37
N CYS A 63 -2.44 4.49 -5.59
CA CYS A 63 -2.21 3.56 -4.49
C CYS A 63 -0.92 2.78 -4.73
N ALA A 64 -0.21 2.45 -3.66
CA ALA A 64 0.91 1.52 -3.71
C ALA A 64 0.88 0.62 -2.49
N GLY A 65 1.31 -0.62 -2.70
CA GLY A 65 1.23 -1.68 -1.71
C GLY A 65 2.35 -2.68 -1.85
N ALA A 66 2.85 -3.19 -0.73
CA ALA A 66 3.85 -4.25 -0.69
C ALA A 66 3.76 -5.00 0.65
N ALA A 67 4.18 -6.26 0.68
CA ALA A 67 4.29 -7.03 1.92
C ALA A 67 5.44 -8.03 1.84
N GLY A 68 6.07 -8.33 2.96
CA GLY A 68 7.23 -9.21 3.03
C GLY A 68 8.08 -8.97 4.26
N ARG A 69 9.39 -9.19 4.14
CA ARG A 69 10.36 -8.97 5.21
C ARG A 69 11.28 -7.78 4.90
N SER A 70 11.64 -7.03 5.93
CA SER A 70 12.75 -6.07 5.89
C SER A 70 14.10 -6.77 5.82
N SER A 71 15.17 -6.00 5.61
CA SER A 71 16.55 -6.51 5.56
C SER A 71 17.00 -7.17 6.86
N ASP A 72 16.40 -6.81 8.01
CA ASP A 72 16.64 -7.42 9.32
C ASP A 72 15.62 -8.51 9.70
N GLY A 73 14.75 -8.91 8.77
CA GLY A 73 13.86 -10.06 8.91
C GLY A 73 12.48 -9.77 9.53
N ARG A 74 12.19 -8.52 9.93
CA ARG A 74 10.88 -8.11 10.45
C ARG A 74 9.80 -8.16 9.39
N VAL A 75 8.56 -8.40 9.78
CA VAL A 75 7.42 -8.40 8.86
C VAL A 75 7.03 -6.96 8.56
N VAL A 76 7.03 -6.60 7.28
CA VAL A 76 6.74 -5.23 6.82
C VAL A 76 5.64 -5.23 5.77
N SER A 77 4.70 -4.29 5.90
CA SER A 77 3.73 -3.96 4.86
C SER A 77 3.72 -2.46 4.58
N LEU A 78 3.51 -2.12 3.31
CA LEU A 78 3.40 -0.75 2.82
C LEU A 78 1.98 -0.50 2.34
N GLN A 79 1.39 0.63 2.75
CA GLN A 79 0.19 1.21 2.14
C GLN A 79 0.44 2.67 1.83
N ARG A 80 0.27 3.10 0.59
CA ARG A 80 0.49 4.48 0.15
C ARG A 80 -0.66 4.94 -0.74
N GLY A 81 -1.62 5.69 -0.20
CA GLY A 81 -2.67 6.34 -0.98
C GLY A 81 -2.39 7.83 -1.22
N GLY A 82 -2.87 8.38 -2.33
CA GLY A 82 -2.78 9.82 -2.62
C GLY A 82 -3.77 10.30 -3.69
N LYS A 83 -3.74 11.60 -3.98
CA LYS A 83 -4.58 12.33 -4.94
C LYS A 83 -6.03 12.52 -4.49
N TRP A 84 -6.68 11.43 -4.10
CA TRP A 84 -8.10 11.44 -3.74
C TRP A 84 -8.38 12.23 -2.45
N THR A 85 -7.47 12.20 -1.48
CA THR A 85 -7.62 12.89 -0.19
C THR A 85 -6.89 14.24 -0.14
N ASP A 86 -6.33 14.70 -1.26
CA ASP A 86 -5.57 15.94 -1.30
C ASP A 86 -6.46 17.14 -0.90
N GLY A 87 -5.94 17.98 0.01
CA GLY A 87 -6.68 19.13 0.55
C GLY A 87 -7.76 18.80 1.58
N THR A 88 -8.02 17.52 1.90
CA THR A 88 -9.02 17.12 2.91
C THR A 88 -8.47 17.08 4.34
N GLY A 89 -7.15 17.11 4.50
CA GLY A 89 -6.47 16.91 5.78
C GLY A 89 -6.32 15.45 6.21
N PHE A 90 -6.80 14.49 5.40
CA PHE A 90 -6.61 13.05 5.62
C PHE A 90 -5.47 12.49 4.77
N THR A 91 -4.69 11.58 5.36
CA THR A 91 -3.63 10.84 4.66
C THR A 91 -3.85 9.34 4.78
N GLU A 92 -3.50 8.61 3.73
CA GLU A 92 -3.62 7.14 3.66
C GLU A 92 -2.24 6.49 3.47
N LYS A 93 -1.23 6.96 4.22
CA LYS A 93 0.16 6.51 4.09
C LYS A 93 0.68 5.94 5.41
N ASN A 94 0.97 4.63 5.45
CA ASN A 94 1.44 3.95 6.66
C ASN A 94 2.38 2.77 6.40
N THR A 95 3.38 2.58 7.26
CA THR A 95 4.20 1.36 7.29
C THR A 95 3.78 0.50 8.46
N ILE A 96 3.46 -0.75 8.21
CA ILE A 96 3.20 -1.72 9.27
C ILE A 96 4.49 -2.50 9.49
N VAL A 97 4.97 -2.58 10.73
CA VAL A 97 6.19 -3.30 11.13
C VAL A 97 5.82 -4.21 12.28
N ASP A 98 6.01 -5.52 12.11
CA ASP A 98 5.66 -6.57 13.09
C ASP A 98 4.24 -6.38 13.68
N GLY A 99 3.29 -6.03 12.80
CA GLY A 99 1.89 -5.81 13.16
C GLY A 99 1.57 -4.42 13.73
N HIS A 100 2.55 -3.56 13.95
CA HIS A 100 2.34 -2.19 14.44
C HIS A 100 2.24 -1.19 13.28
N LEU A 101 1.13 -0.45 13.21
CA LEU A 101 0.92 0.59 12.20
C LEU A 101 1.67 1.88 12.59
N ASN A 102 2.53 2.35 11.69
CA ASN A 102 3.27 3.61 11.79
C ASN A 102 2.75 4.57 10.72
N GLU A 103 2.04 5.61 11.14
CA GLU A 103 1.44 6.58 10.23
C GLU A 103 2.42 7.71 9.90
N LEU A 104 2.64 7.94 8.61
CA LEU A 104 3.56 9.00 8.15
C LEU A 104 3.06 10.40 8.53
N GLY A 105 1.76 10.64 8.47
CA GLY A 105 1.14 11.92 8.85
C GLY A 105 1.49 13.09 7.92
N GLU A 106 2.14 12.82 6.79
CA GLU A 106 2.51 13.80 5.77
C GLU A 106 2.25 13.25 4.35
N ASP A 107 2.14 14.15 3.38
CA ASP A 107 2.04 13.79 1.98
C ASP A 107 3.40 13.37 1.40
N LEU A 108 3.35 12.51 0.38
CA LEU A 108 4.54 11.99 -0.28
C LEU A 108 4.78 12.72 -1.59
N THR A 109 6.03 13.09 -1.84
CA THR A 109 6.50 13.48 -3.16
C THR A 109 6.73 12.22 -3.98
N TRP A 110 6.08 12.14 -5.15
CA TRP A 110 6.23 11.06 -6.10
C TRP A 110 7.00 11.52 -7.34
N GLU A 111 7.98 10.73 -7.76
CA GLU A 111 8.75 10.94 -8.98
C GLU A 111 8.63 9.72 -9.89
N TYR A 112 8.04 9.92 -11.06
CA TYR A 112 7.91 8.93 -12.13
C TYR A 112 7.66 9.66 -13.47
N SER A 113 7.78 8.95 -14.59
CA SER A 113 7.53 9.49 -15.93
C SER A 113 6.56 8.60 -16.68
N TRP A 114 5.47 9.16 -17.19
CA TRP A 114 4.56 8.43 -18.08
C TRP A 114 5.13 8.26 -19.50
N GLU A 115 6.15 9.03 -19.89
CA GLU A 115 6.88 8.82 -21.15
C GLU A 115 7.83 7.62 -21.04
N GLU A 116 8.33 7.35 -19.83
CA GLU A 116 9.22 6.23 -19.53
C GLU A 116 8.71 5.44 -18.30
N PRO A 117 7.53 4.78 -18.39
CA PRO A 117 6.81 4.25 -17.22
C PRO A 117 7.61 3.19 -16.45
N MET A 118 8.51 2.46 -17.11
CA MET A 118 9.36 1.42 -16.53
C MET A 118 10.61 1.95 -15.80
N ARG A 119 10.88 3.26 -15.83
CA ARG A 119 11.92 3.84 -14.96
C ARG A 119 11.53 3.69 -13.50
N PRO A 120 12.47 3.66 -12.54
CA PRO A 120 12.13 3.50 -11.14
C PRO A 120 11.23 4.62 -10.62
N TRP A 121 10.18 4.26 -9.88
CA TRP A 121 9.28 5.23 -9.24
C TRP A 121 9.79 5.52 -7.84
N ARG A 122 9.85 6.79 -7.43
CA ARG A 122 10.31 7.18 -6.11
C ARG A 122 9.18 7.81 -5.31
N ALA A 123 9.09 7.43 -4.04
CA ALA A 123 8.20 8.05 -3.07
C ALA A 123 9.04 8.53 -1.89
N THR A 124 8.93 9.81 -1.56
CA THR A 124 9.73 10.44 -0.50
C THR A 124 8.81 11.26 0.40
N ALA A 125 8.98 11.11 1.71
CA ALA A 125 8.36 11.99 2.69
C ALA A 125 9.26 13.22 2.90
N PRO A 126 8.77 14.46 2.71
CA PRO A 126 9.57 15.68 2.89
C PRO A 126 10.25 15.77 4.26
N GLY A 127 9.62 15.28 5.32
CA GLY A 127 10.18 15.19 6.67
C GLY A 127 11.29 14.14 6.84
N GLY A 128 11.62 13.38 5.79
CA GLY A 128 12.65 12.36 5.80
C GLY A 128 12.26 11.06 6.53
N ALA A 129 10.98 10.91 6.91
CA ALA A 129 10.48 9.69 7.53
C ALA A 129 10.44 8.50 6.57
N LEU A 130 10.52 8.74 5.26
CA LEU A 130 10.46 7.69 4.24
C LEU A 130 11.19 8.10 2.96
N HIS A 131 11.91 7.14 2.40
CA HIS A 131 12.46 7.22 1.05
C HIS A 131 12.44 5.83 0.43
N LEU A 132 11.57 5.62 -0.56
CA LEU A 132 11.39 4.33 -1.23
C LEU A 132 11.50 4.47 -2.74
N THR A 133 12.05 3.44 -3.37
CA THR A 133 12.15 3.31 -4.82
C THR A 133 11.57 1.98 -5.24
N LEU A 134 10.59 2.00 -6.14
CA LEU A 134 10.06 0.83 -6.81
C LEU A 134 10.87 0.58 -8.08
N ARG A 135 11.56 -0.56 -8.13
CA ARG A 135 12.24 -1.06 -9.33
C ARG A 135 11.27 -1.96 -10.08
N LEU A 136 10.85 -1.52 -11.26
CA LEU A 136 9.80 -2.18 -12.03
C LEU A 136 10.31 -3.39 -12.79
N CYS A 137 9.48 -4.43 -12.84
CA CYS A 137 9.71 -5.60 -13.68
C CYS A 137 8.52 -5.92 -14.60
N PHE A 138 7.35 -5.34 -14.34
CA PHE A 138 6.15 -5.60 -15.13
C PHE A 138 5.17 -4.43 -15.07
N ASP A 139 4.60 -4.07 -16.22
CA ASP A 139 3.49 -3.11 -16.35
C ASP A 139 2.19 -3.82 -16.77
N ARG A 140 1.09 -3.46 -16.13
CA ARG A 140 -0.25 -3.91 -16.51
C ARG A 140 -1.11 -2.69 -16.76
N HIS A 141 -1.45 -2.47 -18.02
CA HIS A 141 -2.40 -1.44 -18.42
C HIS A 141 -3.80 -2.04 -18.61
N ALA A 142 -4.72 -1.74 -17.70
CA ALA A 142 -6.14 -2.08 -17.86
C ALA A 142 -6.94 -0.81 -18.19
N ARG A 143 -7.67 -0.83 -19.31
CA ARG A 143 -8.59 0.24 -19.73
C ARG A 143 -9.96 -0.35 -20.04
N THR A 144 -10.98 0.20 -19.42
CA THR A 144 -12.39 -0.12 -19.70
C THR A 144 -13.13 1.16 -20.04
N ASN A 145 -13.85 1.16 -21.17
CA ASN A 145 -14.65 2.30 -21.61
C ASN A 145 -16.03 1.80 -22.08
N THR A 146 -17.09 2.33 -21.48
CA THR A 146 -18.48 1.99 -21.81
C THR A 146 -19.37 3.22 -21.63
N GLY A 147 -19.60 3.96 -22.72
CA GLY A 147 -20.48 5.14 -22.73
C GLY A 147 -19.94 6.29 -21.86
N ALA A 148 -20.69 6.68 -20.82
CA ALA A 148 -20.26 7.72 -19.88
C ALA A 148 -19.31 7.21 -18.78
N LEU A 149 -19.04 5.90 -18.75
CA LEU A 149 -18.20 5.22 -17.78
C LEU A 149 -16.83 4.94 -18.37
N ALA A 150 -15.77 5.35 -17.67
CA ALA A 150 -14.41 5.01 -18.04
C ALA A 150 -13.56 4.78 -16.81
N THR A 151 -12.74 3.73 -16.86
CA THR A 151 -11.76 3.39 -15.82
C THR A 151 -10.45 3.00 -16.49
N GLU A 152 -9.38 3.66 -16.09
CA GLU A 152 -8.01 3.36 -16.50
C GLU A 152 -7.18 3.08 -15.25
N VAL A 153 -6.48 1.95 -15.26
CA VAL A 153 -5.71 1.45 -14.12
C VAL A 153 -4.37 0.88 -14.62
N PRO A 154 -3.35 1.74 -14.84
CA PRO A 154 -1.97 1.31 -14.96
C PRO A 154 -1.48 0.83 -13.60
N GLN A 155 -1.04 -0.42 -13.56
CA GLN A 155 -0.45 -1.05 -12.38
C GLN A 155 0.99 -1.44 -12.71
N MET A 156 1.90 -0.95 -11.89
CA MET A 156 3.33 -1.09 -12.06
C MET A 156 3.85 -2.02 -10.95
N PHE A 157 4.34 -3.20 -11.32
CA PHE A 157 4.79 -4.23 -10.39
C PHE A 157 6.31 -4.29 -10.33
N GLY A 158 6.82 -4.59 -9.14
CA GLY A 158 8.25 -4.68 -8.93
C GLY A 158 8.65 -4.87 -7.48
N ALA A 159 9.89 -4.48 -7.21
CA ALA A 159 10.48 -4.60 -5.89
C ALA A 159 10.81 -3.22 -5.30
N TRP A 160 10.32 -2.97 -4.09
CA TRP A 160 10.62 -1.79 -3.31
C TRP A 160 11.97 -1.92 -2.62
N ALA A 161 12.70 -0.80 -2.58
CA ALA A 161 13.92 -0.66 -1.80
C ALA A 161 14.04 0.74 -1.19
N GLY A 162 14.65 0.86 -0.01
CA GLY A 162 14.87 2.12 0.68
C GLY A 162 14.65 1.99 2.19
N SER A 163 14.01 2.99 2.80
CA SER A 163 13.77 2.99 4.24
C SER A 163 12.49 3.70 4.65
N SER A 164 11.99 3.33 5.83
CA SER A 164 10.89 3.97 6.53
C SER A 164 11.26 4.11 8.00
N ARG A 165 10.84 5.18 8.65
CA ARG A 165 10.97 5.39 10.09
C ARG A 165 9.69 4.95 10.81
N THR A 166 9.82 4.30 11.96
CA THR A 166 8.70 3.98 12.85
C THR A 166 8.35 5.17 13.74
N ASP A 167 7.19 5.13 14.40
CA ASP A 167 6.79 6.15 15.38
C ASP A 167 7.75 6.21 16.59
N ALA A 168 8.45 5.11 16.89
CA ALA A 168 9.51 5.05 17.90
C ALA A 168 10.85 5.63 17.42
N GLY A 169 10.93 6.10 16.18
CA GLY A 169 12.11 6.72 15.59
C GLY A 169 13.09 5.74 14.94
N GLU A 170 12.79 4.44 14.98
CA GLU A 170 13.62 3.37 14.41
C GLU A 170 13.57 3.39 12.89
N VAL A 171 14.69 3.08 12.22
CA VAL A 171 14.76 3.00 10.75
C VAL A 171 14.63 1.54 10.33
N VAL A 172 13.63 1.25 9.51
CA VAL A 172 13.42 -0.05 8.86
C VAL A 172 13.95 0.04 7.44
N THR A 173 14.95 -0.80 7.14
CA THR A 173 15.52 -0.91 5.79
C THR A 173 14.77 -1.96 4.99
N ILE A 174 14.41 -1.60 3.77
CA ILE A 174 13.64 -2.42 2.84
C ILE A 174 14.52 -2.69 1.63
N GLU A 175 14.64 -3.97 1.26
CA GLU A 175 15.39 -4.40 0.09
C GLU A 175 14.67 -5.56 -0.59
N GLY A 176 14.18 -5.34 -1.81
CA GLY A 176 13.57 -6.40 -2.61
C GLY A 176 12.10 -6.71 -2.28
N LEU A 177 11.43 -5.86 -1.52
CA LEU A 177 10.05 -6.10 -1.05
C LEU A 177 9.06 -6.04 -2.22
N GLN A 178 8.46 -7.18 -2.56
CA GLN A 178 7.58 -7.30 -3.72
C GLN A 178 6.28 -6.51 -3.52
N GLY A 179 5.86 -5.79 -4.55
CA GLY A 179 4.67 -4.97 -4.49
C GLY A 179 4.32 -4.29 -5.81
N LEU A 180 3.48 -3.27 -5.70
CA LEU A 180 2.99 -2.50 -6.83
C LEU A 180 2.83 -1.02 -6.49
N ALA A 181 2.75 -0.20 -7.54
CA ALA A 181 2.17 1.13 -7.54
C ALA A 181 1.14 1.23 -8.67
N GLU A 182 0.08 1.99 -8.44
CA GLU A 182 -1.05 2.19 -9.35
C GLU A 182 -1.44 3.66 -9.36
N GLU A 183 -1.85 4.14 -10.53
CA GLU A 183 -2.57 5.40 -10.64
C GLU A 183 -3.88 5.20 -11.40
N SER A 184 -5.00 5.12 -10.70
CA SER A 184 -6.30 4.94 -11.32
C SER A 184 -7.02 6.26 -11.59
N GLY A 185 -7.59 6.36 -12.79
CA GLY A 185 -8.51 7.40 -13.20
C GLY A 185 -9.88 6.79 -13.45
N SER A 186 -10.92 7.32 -12.80
CA SER A 186 -12.29 6.83 -12.93
C SER A 186 -13.29 7.96 -13.19
N ARG A 187 -14.25 7.66 -14.06
CA ARG A 187 -15.43 8.48 -14.32
C ARG A 187 -16.68 7.60 -14.26
N TRP A 188 -17.46 7.69 -13.18
CA TRP A 188 -18.72 6.94 -12.99
C TRP A 188 -19.66 7.60 -11.99
#